data_AF-A0A950H1B9-F1
#
_entry.id   AF-A0A950H1B9-F1
#
_cell.length_a   1.000
_cell.length_b   1.000
_cell.length_c   1.000
_cell.angle_alpha   90.00
_cell.angle_beta   90.00
_cell.angle_gamma   90.00
#
_symmetry.space_group_name_H-M   'P 1'
#
loop_
_entity.id
_entity.type
_entity.pdbx_description
1 polymer ?
#
loop_
_entity_poly.entity_id
_entity_poly.type
_entity_poly.pdbx_seq_one_letter_code
_entity_poly.pdbx_strand_id
1 'polypeptide(L)'
;MRAWLSFAMFLLASAVAAAEPPLSVEQLLSNGWQIAGYASGYDNRTSLILFHHPGTNTLVQCGILYDATRTPHTLINCYELK
;
A
#
# COMPACT_ATOMS: atom_id res chain seq x y z
N MET A 1 1.06 -38.50 -44.17
CA MET A 1 0.46 -38.58 -42.82
C MET A 1 1.57 -38.62 -41.75
N ARG A 2 2.34 -37.55 -41.54
CA ARG A 2 3.34 -37.41 -40.45
C ARG A 2 3.54 -35.92 -40.16
N ALA A 3 2.50 -35.28 -39.62
CA ALA A 3 2.56 -33.88 -39.24
C ALA A 3 1.67 -33.67 -38.01
N TRP A 4 1.96 -34.37 -36.91
CA TRP A 4 1.10 -34.22 -35.73
C TRP A 4 1.78 -34.54 -34.40
N LEU A 5 3.00 -34.07 -34.18
CA LEU A 5 3.62 -34.06 -32.84
C LEU A 5 4.60 -32.87 -32.72
N SER A 6 4.12 -31.66 -32.99
CA SER A 6 4.90 -30.43 -32.70
C SER A 6 4.09 -29.38 -31.95
N PHE A 7 2.95 -29.77 -31.36
CA PHE A 7 2.06 -28.87 -30.65
C PHE A 7 1.96 -29.25 -29.17
N ALA A 8 3.10 -29.47 -28.53
CA ALA A 8 3.15 -29.61 -27.08
C ALA A 8 3.91 -28.42 -26.50
N MET A 9 3.15 -27.61 -25.76
CA MET A 9 3.64 -26.94 -24.55
C MET A 9 4.40 -25.62 -24.73
N PHE A 10 3.78 -24.64 -25.40
CA PHE A 10 3.88 -23.26 -24.94
C PHE A 10 2.82 -23.03 -23.85
N LEU A 11 3.09 -23.52 -22.63
CA LEU A 11 2.36 -23.09 -21.45
C LEU A 11 2.76 -21.63 -21.18
N LEU A 12 1.95 -20.70 -21.68
CA LEU A 12 1.92 -19.32 -21.23
C LEU A 12 1.64 -19.34 -19.72
N ALA A 13 2.69 -19.24 -18.91
CA ALA A 13 2.57 -18.88 -17.52
C ALA A 13 2.12 -17.42 -17.47
N SER A 14 0.81 -17.19 -17.48
CA SER A 14 0.21 -15.90 -17.15
C SER A 14 0.56 -15.61 -15.70
N ALA A 15 1.72 -14.99 -15.46
CA ALA A 15 2.06 -14.45 -14.15
C ALA A 15 1.06 -13.31 -13.87
N VAL A 16 0.01 -13.63 -13.12
CA VAL A 16 -0.83 -12.61 -12.50
C VAL A 16 0.10 -11.86 -11.54
N ALA A 17 0.42 -10.61 -11.88
CA ALA A 17 1.13 -9.73 -10.96
C ALA A 17 0.21 -9.55 -9.74
N ALA A 18 0.59 -10.18 -8.62
CA ALA A 18 -0.07 -9.92 -7.35
C ALA A 18 0.09 -8.43 -7.05
N ALA A 19 -1.03 -7.73 -6.81
CA ALA A 19 -0.97 -6.35 -6.37
C ALA A 19 -0.09 -6.29 -5.11
N GLU A 20 0.91 -5.40 -5.13
CA GLU A 20 1.75 -5.20 -3.96
C GLU A 20 0.86 -4.86 -2.77
N PRO A 21 1.13 -5.43 -1.58
CA PRO A 21 0.34 -5.15 -0.40
C PRO A 21 0.34 -3.63 -0.14
N PRO A 22 -0.81 -3.04 0.20
CA PRO A 22 -0.88 -1.62 0.47
C PRO A 22 0.06 -1.26 1.62
N LEU A 23 0.72 -0.11 1.49
CA LEU A 23 1.55 0.46 2.55
C LEU A 23 0.74 0.55 3.84
N SER A 24 1.36 0.14 4.94
CA SER A 24 0.81 0.23 6.29
C SER A 24 1.75 0.99 7.21
N VAL A 25 1.20 1.53 8.30
CA VAL A 25 1.96 2.25 9.32
C VAL A 25 3.02 1.34 9.94
N GLU A 26 2.67 0.08 10.20
CA GLU A 26 3.54 -0.92 10.80
C GLU A 26 4.74 -1.24 9.89
N GLN A 27 4.50 -1.41 8.59
CA GLN A 27 5.56 -1.64 7.61
C GLN A 27 6.50 -0.44 7.48
N LEU A 28 5.96 0.78 7.48
CA LEU A 28 6.77 2.00 7.43
C LEU A 28 7.71 2.06 8.63
N LEU A 29 7.17 1.89 9.83
CA LEU A 29 7.93 1.91 11.08
C LEU A 29 8.98 0.78 11.13
N SER A 30 8.63 -0.44 10.71
CA SER A 30 9.58 -1.57 10.69
C SER A 30 10.72 -1.37 9.68
N ASN A 31 10.47 -0.61 8.61
CA ASN A 31 11.41 -0.39 7.53
C ASN A 31 12.23 0.90 7.69
N GLY A 32 12.24 1.50 8.89
CA GLY A 32 13.09 2.64 9.20
C GLY A 32 12.55 4.00 8.73
N TRP A 33 11.29 4.06 8.30
CA TRP A 33 10.62 5.34 8.11
C TRP A 33 10.39 6.02 9.47
N GLN A 34 10.54 7.34 9.47
CA GLN A 34 10.44 8.16 10.66
C GLN A 34 9.25 9.11 10.52
N ILE A 35 8.54 9.30 11.63
CA ILE A 35 7.41 10.23 11.68
C ILE A 35 7.95 11.66 11.60
N ALA A 36 7.53 12.39 10.57
CA ALA A 36 7.86 13.79 10.35
C ALA A 36 6.81 14.74 10.94
N GLY A 37 5.57 14.29 11.12
CA GLY A 37 4.52 15.12 11.72
C GLY A 37 3.16 14.45 11.84
N TYR A 38 2.28 15.11 12.59
CA TYR A 38 0.88 14.73 12.79
C TYR A 38 -0.03 15.92 12.50
N ALA A 39 -1.19 15.63 11.91
CA ALA A 39 -2.26 16.59 11.79
C ALA A 39 -3.61 15.92 12.09
N SER A 40 -4.57 16.69 12.57
CA SER A 40 -5.96 16.24 12.70
C SER A 40 -6.81 17.03 11.74
N GLY A 41 -7.78 16.35 11.11
CA GLY A 41 -8.85 17.02 10.40
C GLY A 41 -9.77 17.75 11.38
N TYR A 42 -10.51 18.73 10.85
CA TYR A 42 -11.43 19.57 11.62
C TYR A 42 -12.60 18.77 12.21
N ASP A 43 -12.93 17.63 11.60
CA ASP A 43 -14.06 16.78 11.99
C ASP A 43 -13.80 15.87 13.21
N ASN A 44 -12.59 15.91 13.79
CA ASN A 44 -12.11 15.01 14.86
C ASN A 44 -12.25 13.51 14.53
N ARG A 45 -12.49 13.16 13.26
CA ARG A 45 -12.63 11.78 12.78
C ARG A 45 -11.50 11.39 11.85
N THR A 46 -10.78 12.38 11.33
CA THR A 46 -9.63 12.17 10.48
C THR A 46 -8.33 12.60 11.16
N SER A 47 -7.30 11.77 11.01
CA SER A 47 -5.94 12.08 11.43
C SER A 47 -4.97 11.74 10.31
N LEU A 48 -3.91 12.52 10.17
CA LEU A 48 -2.85 12.33 9.18
C LEU A 48 -1.52 12.14 9.92
N ILE A 49 -0.74 11.17 9.45
CA ILE A 49 0.63 10.95 9.87
C ILE A 49 1.51 11.13 8.63
N LEU A 50 2.51 11.99 8.74
CA LEU A 50 3.51 12.17 7.70
C LEU A 50 4.77 11.39 8.07
N PHE A 51 5.27 10.59 7.15
CA PHE A 51 6.51 9.84 7.25
C PHE A 51 7.54 10.36 6.26
N HIS A 52 8.81 10.29 6.65
CA HIS A 52 9.97 10.49 5.80
C HIS A 52 10.96 9.35 6.00
N HIS A 53 11.76 9.04 4.99
CA HIS A 53 12.83 8.04 5.10
C HIS A 53 14.18 8.71 4.82
N PRO A 54 15.17 8.61 5.72
CA PRO A 54 16.42 9.39 5.63
C PRO A 54 17.26 9.06 4.37
N GLY A 55 17.05 7.89 3.77
CA GLY A 55 17.73 7.48 2.52
C GLY A 55 17.04 7.93 1.23
N THR A 56 15.89 8.61 1.29
CA THR A 56 15.11 9.00 0.10
C THR A 56 14.47 10.37 0.29
N ASN A 57 14.20 11.10 -0.80
CA ASN A 57 13.40 12.33 -0.73
C ASN A 57 11.88 12.07 -0.78
N THR A 58 11.45 10.84 -0.59
CA THR A 58 10.03 10.45 -0.63
C THR A 58 9.39 10.70 0.72
N LEU A 59 8.15 11.21 0.68
CA LEU A 59 7.27 11.31 1.84
C LEU A 59 6.11 10.33 1.67
N VAL A 60 5.67 9.74 2.77
CA VAL A 60 4.45 8.92 2.82
C VAL A 60 3.48 9.54 3.78
N GLN A 61 2.23 9.73 3.36
CA GLN A 61 1.15 10.18 4.22
C GLN A 61 0.19 9.03 4.49
N CYS A 62 -0.03 8.73 5.77
CA CYS A 62 -1.07 7.82 6.21
C CYS A 62 -2.26 8.62 6.73
N GLY A 63 -3.43 8.42 6.13
CA GLY A 63 -4.70 8.94 6.61
C GLY A 63 -5.46 7.89 7.41
N ILE A 64 -5.89 8.27 8.61
CA ILE A 64 -6.71 7.47 9.50
C ILE A 64 -8.09 8.13 9.57
N LEU A 65 -9.14 7.38 9.26
CA LEU A 65 -10.53 7.79 9.37
C LEU A 65 -11.26 6.87 10.35
N TYR A 66 -11.96 7.46 11.31
CA TYR A 66 -12.92 6.77 12.16
C TYR A 66 -14.35 6.91 11.62
N ASP A 67 -14.93 5.81 11.19
CA ASP A 67 -16.29 5.68 10.69
C ASP A 67 -17.08 4.65 11.53
N ALA A 68 -17.94 5.16 12.41
CA ALA A 68 -18.77 4.35 13.29
C ALA A 68 -19.75 3.42 12.55
N THR A 69 -19.99 3.65 11.26
CA THR A 69 -20.91 2.84 10.44
C THR A 69 -20.26 1.62 9.80
N ARG A 70 -18.92 1.50 9.84
CA ARG A 70 -18.16 0.41 9.21
C ARG A 70 -17.66 -0.63 10.21
N THR A 71 -17.25 -1.79 9.70
CA THR A 71 -16.50 -2.80 10.45
C THR A 71 -15.30 -3.27 9.61
N PRO A 72 -14.05 -3.00 10.01
CA PRO A 72 -13.65 -2.24 11.19
C PRO A 72 -14.04 -0.75 11.11
N HIS A 73 -14.21 -0.11 12.27
CA HIS A 73 -14.54 1.32 12.36
C HIS A 73 -13.40 2.22 11.87
N THR A 74 -12.15 1.75 11.95
CA THR A 74 -10.97 2.50 11.54
C THR A 74 -10.56 2.10 10.14
N LEU A 75 -10.37 3.09 9.27
CA LEU A 75 -9.77 2.94 7.95
C LEU A 75 -8.42 3.63 7.96
N ILE A 76 -7.40 2.95 7.47
CA ILE A 76 -6.04 3.48 7.36
C ILE A 76 -5.60 3.31 5.91
N ASN A 77 -5.19 4.40 5.27
CA ASN A 77 -4.64 4.37 3.93
C ASN A 77 -3.34 5.17 3.88
N CYS A 78 -2.26 4.55 3.43
CA CYS A 78 -0.95 5.19 3.27
C CYS A 78 -0.58 5.33 1.80
N TYR A 79 -0.11 6.51 1.43
CA TYR A 79 0.28 6.84 0.05
C TYR A 79 1.59 7.62 0.02
N GLU A 80 2.46 7.29 -0.93
CA GLU A 80 3.57 8.16 -1.29
C GLU A 80 3.04 9.50 -1.85
N LEU A 81 3.62 10.59 -1.39
CA LEU A 81 3.35 11.93 -1.89
C LEU A 81 4.25 12.22 -3.10
N LYS A 82 3.65 12.76 -4.16
CA LYS A 82 4.35 13.21 -5.39
C LYS A 82 4.46 14.73 -5.42
#